data_AF-A0A1E7FNK1-F1
#
_entry.id   AF-A0A1E7FNK1-F1
#
_cell.length_a   1.000
_cell.length_b   1.000
_cell.length_c   1.000
_cell.angle_alpha   90.00
_cell.angle_beta   90.00
_cell.angle_gamma   90.00
#
_symmetry.space_group_name_H-M   'P 1'
#
loop_
_entity.id
_entity.type
_entity.pdbx_description
1 polymer ?
#
loop_
_entity_poly.entity_id
_entity_poly.type
_entity_poly.pdbx_seq_one_letter_code
_entity_poly.pdbx_strand_id
1 'polypeptide(L)'
;MASSLPRARVLAGFRRLNRARIQIFRGDDHAMVESRNQLRDQIMANRSVPTSGPVFEELVNGLDEATQMLTHEIVRGDLNEETGRYNVKIEREHVQGSSDPSGTIKPEIEPITEDTVRRMENPGSVEVCKSSSSNNKN
;
A
#
# COMPACT_ATOMS: atom_id res chain seq x y z
N MET A 1 30.11 22.38 0.99
CA MET A 1 28.71 22.82 1.24
C MET A 1 28.03 21.80 2.13
N ALA A 2 28.00 22.01 3.45
CA ALA A 2 27.29 21.12 4.37
C ALA A 2 25.78 21.16 4.04
N SER A 3 25.14 20.01 3.85
CA SER A 3 23.69 19.99 3.65
C SER A 3 22.98 20.29 4.97
N SER A 4 22.09 21.28 4.99
CA SER A 4 21.20 21.52 6.12
C SER A 4 20.36 20.26 6.43
N LEU A 5 20.16 19.94 7.71
CA LEU A 5 19.41 18.76 8.17
C LEU A 5 18.03 18.58 7.49
N PRO A 6 17.19 19.63 7.31
CA PRO A 6 15.90 19.48 6.63
C PRO A 6 16.04 19.01 5.16
N ARG A 7 17.02 19.56 4.43
CA ARG A 7 17.32 19.17 3.05
C ARG A 7 17.76 17.71 2.97
N ALA A 8 18.55 17.24 3.93
CA ALA A 8 18.98 15.84 3.96
C ALA A 8 17.79 14.89 4.18
N ARG A 9 16.84 15.26 5.06
CA ARG A 9 15.61 14.48 5.30
C ARG A 9 14.76 14.34 4.04
N VAL A 10 14.44 15.46 3.38
CA VAL A 10 13.64 15.46 2.14
C VAL A 10 14.32 14.62 1.05
N LEU A 11 15.63 14.79 0.83
CA LEU A 11 16.37 14.02 -0.18
C LEU A 11 16.50 12.54 0.18
N ALA A 12 16.51 12.18 1.47
CA ALA A 12 16.50 10.79 1.89
C ALA A 12 15.13 10.15 1.61
N GLY A 13 14.04 10.80 2.02
CA GLY A 13 12.67 10.36 1.74
C GLY A 13 12.40 10.21 0.24
N PHE A 14 12.73 11.23 -0.55
CA PHE A 14 12.60 11.17 -2.02
C PHE A 14 13.35 9.99 -2.65
N ARG A 15 14.58 9.70 -2.19
CA ARG A 15 15.34 8.55 -2.69
C ARG A 15 14.72 7.22 -2.30
N ARG A 16 14.14 7.10 -1.09
CA ARG A 16 13.42 5.89 -0.67
C ARG A 16 12.18 5.67 -1.54
N LEU A 17 11.34 6.70 -1.66
CA LEU A 17 10.13 6.66 -2.45
C LEU A 17 10.40 6.34 -3.92
N ASN A 18 11.43 6.98 -4.52
CA ASN A 18 11.77 6.71 -5.91
C ASN A 18 12.33 5.29 -6.12
N ARG A 19 12.98 4.67 -5.13
CA ARG A 19 13.36 3.25 -5.21
C ARG A 19 12.14 2.33 -5.17
N ALA A 20 11.20 2.56 -4.24
CA ALA A 20 9.96 1.81 -4.16
C ALA A 20 9.15 1.92 -5.47
N ARG A 21 9.03 3.13 -6.03
CA ARG A 21 8.43 3.40 -7.34
C ARG A 21 9.03 2.55 -8.47
N ILE A 22 10.37 2.47 -8.55
CA ILE A 22 11.06 1.68 -9.59
C ILE A 22 10.76 0.19 -9.42
N GLN A 23 10.70 -0.29 -8.18
CA GLN A 23 10.42 -1.70 -7.89
C GLN A 23 8.99 -2.08 -8.28
N ILE A 24 8.00 -1.27 -7.87
CA ILE A 24 6.58 -1.59 -8.10
C ILE A 24 6.21 -1.50 -9.59
N PHE A 25 6.62 -0.44 -10.29
CA PHE A 25 6.25 -0.21 -11.70
C PHE A 25 7.23 -0.79 -12.72
N ARG A 26 8.10 -1.74 -12.33
CA ARG A 26 9.08 -2.33 -13.24
C ARG A 26 8.40 -2.97 -14.47
N GLY A 27 8.72 -2.50 -15.66
CA GLY A 27 8.14 -3.04 -16.91
C GLY A 27 6.79 -2.41 -17.30
N ASP A 28 6.28 -1.46 -16.51
CA ASP A 28 5.21 -0.56 -16.92
C ASP A 28 5.82 0.82 -17.20
N ASP A 29 6.24 1.03 -18.46
CA ASP A 29 6.93 2.25 -18.86
C ASP A 29 6.06 3.50 -18.70
N HIS A 30 4.74 3.36 -18.92
CA HIS A 30 3.80 4.47 -18.76
C HIS A 30 3.68 4.85 -17.28
N ALA A 31 3.40 3.88 -16.39
CA ALA A 31 3.33 4.15 -14.95
C ALA A 31 4.66 4.67 -14.41
N MET A 32 5.79 4.20 -14.95
CA MET A 32 7.10 4.76 -14.64
C MET A 32 7.18 6.25 -15.00
N VAL A 33 6.90 6.64 -16.24
CA VAL A 33 6.99 8.04 -16.65
C VAL A 33 6.05 8.93 -15.82
N GLU A 34 4.78 8.56 -15.72
CA GLU A 34 3.77 9.37 -15.05
C GLU A 34 4.04 9.53 -13.55
N SER A 35 4.36 8.43 -12.85
CA SER A 35 4.66 8.51 -11.41
C SER A 35 5.91 9.35 -11.12
N ARG A 36 6.89 9.39 -12.05
CA ARG A 36 8.07 10.26 -11.90
C ARG A 36 7.68 11.73 -12.04
N ASN A 37 6.84 12.06 -13.02
CA ASN A 37 6.36 13.42 -13.26
C ASN A 37 5.56 13.91 -12.05
N GLN A 38 4.59 13.11 -11.59
CA GLN A 38 3.77 13.44 -10.42
C GLN A 38 4.61 13.65 -9.16
N LEU A 39 5.59 12.77 -8.89
CA LEU A 39 6.47 12.94 -7.73
C LEU A 39 7.28 14.24 -7.79
N ARG A 40 7.78 14.60 -8.99
CA ARG A 40 8.50 15.85 -9.19
C ARG A 40 7.58 17.06 -8.99
N ASP A 41 6.38 17.02 -9.53
CA ASP A 41 5.42 18.10 -9.45
C ASP A 41 5.00 18.36 -7.99
N GLN A 42 4.77 17.31 -7.21
CA GLN A 42 4.45 17.43 -5.79
C GLN A 42 5.58 18.08 -4.99
N ILE A 43 6.85 17.71 -5.25
CA ILE A 43 7.99 18.35 -4.59
C ILE A 43 8.12 19.82 -4.99
N MET A 44 7.90 20.13 -6.27
CA MET A 44 8.00 21.51 -6.77
C MET A 44 6.87 22.39 -6.24
N ALA A 45 5.65 21.87 -6.14
CA ALA A 45 4.50 22.55 -5.57
C ALA A 45 4.75 22.96 -4.11
N ASN A 46 5.49 22.14 -3.36
CA ASN A 46 5.79 22.39 -1.95
C ASN A 46 7.16 23.07 -1.72
N ARG A 47 7.86 23.51 -2.77
CA ARG A 47 9.22 24.07 -2.66
C ARG A 47 9.29 25.30 -1.76
N SER A 48 8.23 26.11 -1.71
CA SER A 48 8.17 27.35 -0.93
C SER A 48 7.80 27.14 0.54
N VAL A 49 7.45 25.91 0.93
CA VAL A 49 7.08 25.61 2.33
C VAL A 49 8.31 25.80 3.23
N PRO A 50 8.18 26.53 4.35
CA PRO A 50 9.26 26.68 5.31
C PRO A 50 9.78 25.34 5.80
N THR A 51 11.10 25.19 5.97
CA THR A 51 11.74 23.92 6.36
C THR A 51 11.65 23.62 7.86
N SER A 52 10.60 24.10 8.52
CA SER A 52 10.35 23.99 9.95
C SER A 52 8.86 24.16 10.23
N GLY A 53 8.37 23.50 11.28
CA GLY A 53 6.97 23.59 11.70
C GLY A 53 6.14 22.39 11.22
N PRO A 54 4.86 22.33 11.62
CA PRO A 54 4.03 21.13 11.47
C PRO A 54 3.83 20.73 10.01
N VAL A 55 3.59 21.69 9.12
CA VAL A 55 3.38 21.42 7.68
C VAL A 55 4.60 20.76 7.04
N PHE A 56 5.82 21.16 7.43
CA PHE A 56 7.02 20.53 6.91
C PHE A 56 7.15 19.08 7.38
N GLU A 57 6.86 18.82 8.66
CA GLU A 57 6.89 17.47 9.22
C GLU A 57 5.84 16.56 8.57
N GLU A 58 4.62 17.06 8.35
CA GLU A 58 3.57 16.34 7.62
C GLU A 58 4.00 15.96 6.20
N LEU A 59 4.61 16.89 5.46
CA LEU A 59 5.11 16.60 4.11
C LEU A 59 6.23 15.57 4.09
N VAL A 60 7.14 15.63 5.07
CA VAL A 60 8.21 14.63 5.20
C VAL A 60 7.64 13.27 5.60
N ASN A 61 6.67 13.23 6.52
CA ASN A 61 5.98 11.99 6.90
C ASN A 61 5.21 11.40 5.72
N GLY A 62 4.56 12.22 4.90
CA GLY A 62 3.87 11.78 3.69
C GLY A 62 4.79 11.09 2.68
N LEU A 63 6.08 11.46 2.60
CA LEU A 63 7.06 10.72 1.79
C LEU A 63 7.30 9.30 2.34
N ASP A 64 7.36 9.16 3.66
CA ASP A 64 7.60 7.87 4.32
C ASP A 64 6.35 6.99 4.27
N GLU A 65 5.16 7.55 4.47
CA GLU A 65 3.87 6.86 4.29
C GLU A 65 3.68 6.37 2.86
N ALA A 66 3.91 7.23 1.85
CA ALA A 66 3.83 6.82 0.45
C ALA A 66 4.85 5.71 0.13
N THR A 67 6.04 5.77 0.72
CA THR A 67 7.04 4.70 0.55
C THR A 67 6.54 3.39 1.16
N GLN A 68 5.95 3.45 2.36
CA GLN A 68 5.40 2.29 3.05
C GLN A 68 4.30 1.62 2.24
N MET A 69 3.36 2.43 1.72
CA MET A 69 2.27 1.96 0.85
C MET A 69 2.81 1.21 -0.38
N LEU A 70 3.72 1.82 -1.13
CA LEU A 70 4.27 1.22 -2.36
C LEU A 70 5.08 -0.06 -2.09
N THR A 71 5.59 -0.23 -0.87
CA THR A 71 6.48 -1.36 -0.56
C THR A 71 5.72 -2.53 0.07
N HIS A 72 4.69 -2.27 0.88
CA HIS A 72 4.06 -3.30 1.71
C HIS A 72 2.54 -3.38 1.60
N GLU A 73 1.86 -2.35 1.08
CA GLU A 73 0.38 -2.33 1.04
C GLU A 73 -0.17 -2.59 -0.35
N ILE A 74 0.65 -2.44 -1.38
CA ILE A 74 0.26 -2.70 -2.77
C ILE A 74 0.93 -3.97 -3.26
N VAL A 75 0.10 -4.96 -3.60
CA VAL A 75 0.56 -6.21 -4.21
C VAL A 75 0.41 -6.12 -5.73
N ARG A 76 1.48 -6.46 -6.44
CA ARG A 76 1.48 -6.52 -7.91
C ARG A 76 1.11 -7.91 -8.41
N GLY A 77 0.20 -7.95 -9.38
CA GLY A 77 -0.07 -9.13 -10.21
C GLY A 77 0.51 -8.98 -11.60
N ASP A 78 1.28 -9.94 -12.07
CA ASP A 78 1.75 -10.00 -13.46
C ASP A 78 0.84 -10.93 -14.27
N LEU A 79 0.28 -10.44 -15.38
CA LEU A 79 -0.53 -11.27 -16.28
C LEU A 79 0.38 -12.32 -16.96
N ASN A 80 0.05 -13.59 -16.78
CA ASN A 80 0.63 -14.67 -17.56
C ASN A 80 -0.13 -14.79 -18.89
N GLU A 81 0.48 -14.32 -19.97
CA GLU A 81 -0.12 -14.30 -21.31
C GLU A 81 -0.49 -15.69 -21.83
N GLU A 82 0.24 -16.75 -21.44
CA GLU A 82 -0.03 -18.12 -21.90
C GLU A 82 -1.28 -18.72 -21.24
N THR A 83 -1.55 -18.35 -19.99
CA THR A 83 -2.66 -18.91 -19.21
C THR A 83 -3.84 -17.94 -19.04
N GLY A 84 -3.65 -16.67 -19.36
CA GLY A 84 -4.60 -15.58 -19.12
C GLY A 84 -4.84 -15.26 -17.65
N ARG A 85 -4.00 -15.75 -16.73
CA ARG A 85 -4.16 -15.59 -15.27
C ARG A 85 -3.14 -14.62 -14.69
N TYR A 86 -3.52 -13.86 -13.67
CA TYR A 86 -2.58 -13.02 -12.93
C TYR A 86 -1.80 -13.83 -11.88
N ASN A 87 -0.48 -13.75 -11.95
CA ASN A 87 0.43 -14.28 -10.95
C ASN A 87 0.67 -13.20 -9.89
N VAL A 88 0.19 -13.44 -8.67
CA VAL A 88 0.36 -12.52 -7.54
C VAL A 88 1.28 -13.18 -6.51
N LYS A 89 2.34 -12.48 -6.11
CA LYS A 89 3.20 -12.92 -5.00
C LYS A 89 2.71 -12.29 -3.71
N ILE A 90 2.03 -13.08 -2.89
CA ILE A 90 1.49 -12.65 -1.61
C ILE A 90 2.45 -13.12 -0.52
N GLU A 91 3.26 -12.19 -0.03
CA GLU A 91 4.16 -12.45 1.11
C GLU A 91 3.38 -12.39 2.43
N ARG A 92 3.97 -12.93 3.51
CA ARG A 92 3.29 -13.06 4.82
C ARG A 92 2.76 -11.74 5.37
N GLU A 93 3.48 -10.67 5.09
CA GLU A 93 3.17 -9.30 5.53
C GLU A 93 1.89 -8.75 4.89
N HIS A 94 1.43 -9.34 3.78
CA HIS A 94 0.22 -8.92 3.06
C HIS A 94 -1.05 -9.64 3.52
N VAL A 95 -0.96 -10.57 4.48
CA VAL A 95 -2.11 -11.37 4.94
C VAL A 95 -2.43 -11.05 6.38
N GLN A 96 -3.50 -10.29 6.60
CA GLN A 96 -4.05 -10.09 7.94
C GLN A 96 -4.91 -11.31 8.32
N GLY A 97 -4.65 -11.90 9.49
CA GLY A 97 -5.58 -12.83 10.13
C GLY A 97 -5.39 -14.33 9.87
N SER A 98 -4.35 -14.80 9.17
CA SER A 98 -4.13 -16.25 9.04
C SER A 98 -3.49 -16.85 10.31
N SER A 99 -4.29 -17.08 11.36
CA SER A 99 -3.90 -17.90 12.51
C SER A 99 -4.06 -19.39 12.19
N ASP A 100 -3.47 -19.86 11.09
CA ASP A 100 -3.51 -21.28 10.72
C ASP A 100 -2.21 -21.96 11.22
N PRO A 101 -2.25 -22.87 12.21
CA PRO A 101 -1.06 -23.47 12.81
C PRO A 101 -0.24 -24.35 11.85
N SER A 102 -0.76 -24.62 10.64
CA SER A 102 -0.07 -25.34 9.57
C SER A 102 0.99 -24.51 8.83
N GLY A 103 1.04 -23.18 9.01
CA GLY A 103 1.98 -22.30 8.31
C GLY A 103 1.69 -22.07 6.82
N THR A 104 0.58 -22.61 6.31
CA THR A 104 0.09 -22.36 4.95
C THR A 104 -0.79 -21.12 4.97
N ILE A 105 -0.22 -19.98 4.56
CA ILE A 105 -0.96 -18.72 4.48
C ILE A 105 -1.89 -18.81 3.28
N LYS A 106 -3.19 -18.90 3.54
CA LYS A 106 -4.24 -18.75 2.54
C LYS A 106 -4.74 -17.30 2.60
N PRO A 107 -4.31 -16.43 1.68
CA PRO A 107 -4.88 -15.11 1.58
C PRO A 107 -6.34 -15.24 1.12
N GLU A 108 -7.28 -14.74 1.92
CA GLU A 108 -8.68 -14.58 1.52
C GLU A 108 -8.76 -13.40 0.55
N ILE A 109 -8.43 -13.64 -0.72
CA ILE A 109 -8.52 -12.65 -1.78
C ILE A 109 -9.68 -13.04 -2.67
N GLU A 110 -10.80 -12.33 -2.51
CA GLU A 110 -11.85 -12.33 -3.51
C GLU A 110 -11.50 -11.30 -4.60
N PRO A 111 -11.40 -11.68 -5.88
CA PRO A 111 -11.23 -10.71 -6.95
C PRO A 111 -12.45 -9.78 -7.01
N ILE A 112 -12.21 -8.49 -7.23
CA ILE A 112 -13.30 -7.53 -7.47
C ILE A 112 -13.91 -7.84 -8.84
N THR A 113 -15.01 -8.57 -8.86
CA THR A 113 -15.85 -8.87 -10.01
C THR A 113 -17.16 -8.07 -9.98
N GLU A 114 -17.91 -8.08 -11.07
CA GLU A 114 -19.25 -7.48 -11.10
C GLU A 114 -20.16 -8.06 -9.99
N ASP A 115 -20.00 -9.34 -9.67
CA ASP A 115 -20.73 -10.00 -8.59
C ASP A 115 -20.30 -9.55 -7.18
N THR A 116 -19.00 -9.25 -6.96
CA THR A 116 -18.57 -8.68 -5.66
C THR A 116 -19.06 -7.24 -5.51
N VAL A 117 -19.08 -6.45 -6.60
CA VAL A 117 -19.62 -5.09 -6.59
C VAL A 117 -21.12 -5.11 -6.25
N ARG A 118 -21.89 -5.99 -6.89
CA ARG A 118 -23.33 -6.17 -6.60
C ARG A 118 -23.59 -6.59 -5.15
N ARG A 119 -22.73 -7.45 -4.56
CA ARG A 119 -22.78 -7.84 -3.14
C ARG A 119 -22.47 -6.68 -2.20
N MET A 120 -21.60 -5.75 -2.58
CA MET A 120 -21.30 -4.55 -1.80
C MET A 120 -22.44 -3.51 -1.89
N GLU A 121 -23.09 -3.39 -3.05
CA GLU A 121 -24.19 -2.46 -3.27
C GLU A 121 -25.50 -2.90 -2.58
N ASN A 122 -25.70 -4.21 -2.40
CA ASN A 122 -26.79 -4.78 -1.62
C ASN A 122 -26.24 -5.72 -0.54
N PRO A 123 -25.80 -5.19 0.61
CA PRO A 123 -25.36 -6.02 1.72
C PRO A 123 -26.59 -6.74 2.28
N GLY A 124 -26.86 -7.96 1.80
CA GLY A 124 -27.80 -8.88 2.43
C GLY A 124 -27.45 -8.98 3.91
N SER A 125 -28.47 -8.96 4.77
CA SER A 125 -28.32 -8.92 6.22
C SER A 125 -27.29 -9.94 6.72
N VAL A 126 -26.14 -9.47 7.20
CA VAL A 126 -25.16 -10.31 7.87
C VAL A 126 -25.69 -10.60 9.26
N GLU A 127 -26.25 -11.78 9.48
CA GLU A 127 -26.57 -12.27 10.82
C GLU A 127 -25.27 -12.60 11.56
N VAL A 128 -24.85 -11.69 12.42
CA VAL A 128 -23.76 -11.93 13.38
C VAL A 128 -24.33 -12.78 14.51
N CYS A 129 -24.07 -14.08 14.49
CA CYS A 129 -24.32 -14.96 15.62
C CYS A 129 -23.53 -14.45 16.84
N LYS A 130 -24.23 -13.88 17.83
CA LYS A 130 -23.65 -13.61 19.15
C LYS A 130 -23.19 -14.95 19.73
N SER A 131 -21.88 -15.14 19.88
CA SER A 131 -21.34 -16.25 20.65
C SER A 131 -21.86 -16.13 22.10
N SER A 132 -22.74 -17.03 22.49
CA SER A 132 -23.24 -17.15 23.86
C SER A 132 -22.11 -17.58 24.79
N SER A 133 -21.60 -16.65 25.59
CA SER A 133 -20.71 -16.93 26.71
C SER A 133 -21.50 -17.68 27.80
N SER A 134 -21.35 -19.00 27.84
CA SER A 134 -21.83 -19.84 28.94
C SER A 134 -20.97 -19.64 30.18
N ASN A 135 -21.39 -18.74 31.08
CA ASN A 135 -20.84 -18.63 32.43
C ASN A 135 -21.47 -19.72 33.31
N ASN A 136 -20.74 -20.81 33.56
CA ASN A 136 -21.16 -21.82 34.54
C ASN A 136 -20.43 -21.56 35.87
N LYS A 137 -21.16 -21.06 36.86
CA LYS A 137 -20.73 -20.98 38.28
C LYS A 137 -21.46 -22.09 39.03
N ASN A 138 -20.70 -23.02 39.59
CA ASN A 138 -21.07 -23.75 40.81
C ASN A 138 -20.23 -23.19 41.96
#